data_AF-A0A7W1ZYJ2-F1
#
_entry.id   AF-A0A7W1ZYJ2-F1
#
_cell.length_a   1.000
_cell.length_b   1.000
_cell.length_c   1.000
_cell.angle_alpha   90.00
_cell.angle_beta   90.00
_cell.angle_gamma   90.00
#
_symmetry.space_group_name_H-M   'P 1'
#
loop_
_entity.id
_entity.type
_entity.pdbx_description
1 polymer ?
#
loop_
_entity_poly.entity_id
_entity_poly.type
_entity_poly.pdbx_seq_one_letter_code
_entity_poly.pdbx_strand_id
1 'polypeptide(L)'
;QISVGNVFRSLASHPWQIITRWNWKAALLGALLRASFYVTVYKASRENWRAAMAAAMVEFSFRFLTSGASGALVQSFRRATPAWLATLIVTISLPTISHTIEFFTHYAQEYYFSAVVPASSNNSRQIAFAVSVLFSVFSAMFNLFIMRHGVLLVGAGQETKSLWSDIKRFPLLIAEFVSFLPIEIINHVKNKNFLFAGGIFLAFGLTVGTILGVFRGKWSWAWTTALGAWAVFFVFTLFVAFVLQIVDRRVK
;
A
#
# COMPACT_ATOMS: atom_id res chain seq x y z
N GLN A 1 14.88 -12.89 17.98
CA GLN A 1 14.01 -12.73 16.80
C GLN A 1 12.55 -12.89 17.25
N ILE A 2 11.60 -12.12 16.74
CA ILE A 2 10.19 -12.19 17.16
C ILE A 2 9.42 -12.96 16.09
N SER A 3 8.82 -14.09 16.44
CA SER A 3 7.98 -14.83 15.50
C SER A 3 6.66 -14.10 15.25
N VAL A 4 6.05 -14.34 14.09
CA VAL A 4 4.70 -13.85 13.76
C VAL A 4 3.68 -14.23 14.84
N GLY A 5 3.73 -15.47 15.36
CA GLY A 5 2.83 -15.93 16.42
C GLY A 5 2.96 -15.14 17.72
N ASN A 6 4.18 -14.71 18.07
CA ASN A 6 4.42 -13.87 19.25
C ASN A 6 3.78 -12.48 19.09
N VAL A 7 3.77 -11.93 17.87
CA VAL A 7 3.10 -10.65 17.59
C VAL A 7 1.60 -10.78 17.80
N PHE A 8 0.97 -11.84 17.25
CA PHE A 8 -0.46 -12.07 17.46
C PHE A 8 -0.82 -12.28 18.93
N ARG A 9 -0.04 -13.10 19.65
CA ARG A 9 -0.25 -13.32 21.08
C ARG A 9 -0.16 -12.02 21.86
N SER A 10 0.84 -11.18 21.54
CA SER A 10 0.99 -9.87 22.16
C SER A 10 -0.23 -8.98 21.89
N LEU A 11 -0.65 -8.85 20.63
CA LEU A 11 -1.81 -8.04 20.24
C LEU A 11 -3.11 -8.54 20.88
N ALA A 12 -3.30 -9.86 20.99
CA ALA A 12 -4.47 -10.45 21.64
C ALA A 12 -4.46 -10.24 23.17
N SER A 13 -3.31 -10.42 23.83
CA SER A 13 -3.20 -10.23 25.28
C SER A 13 -3.17 -8.75 25.69
N HIS A 14 -2.76 -7.86 24.80
CA HIS A 14 -2.70 -6.43 25.04
C HIS A 14 -3.25 -5.71 23.80
N PRO A 15 -4.56 -5.54 23.62
CA PRO A 15 -5.09 -4.81 22.46
C PRO A 15 -4.78 -3.30 22.55
N TRP A 16 -4.63 -2.76 23.76
CA TRP A 16 -4.43 -1.32 23.99
C TRP A 16 -3.13 -0.75 23.44
N GLN A 17 -2.14 -1.60 23.12
CA GLN A 17 -0.91 -1.13 22.46
C GLN A 17 -1.16 -0.54 21.07
N ILE A 18 -2.25 -0.89 20.38
CA ILE A 18 -2.61 -0.25 19.10
C ILE A 18 -2.96 1.23 19.33
N ILE A 19 -3.61 1.55 20.45
CA ILE A 19 -4.02 2.91 20.81
C ILE A 19 -2.83 3.66 21.43
N THR A 20 -2.09 3.05 22.35
CA THR A 20 -0.96 3.74 23.01
C THR A 20 0.24 3.95 22.09
N ARG A 21 0.41 3.09 21.08
CA ARG A 21 1.44 3.23 20.03
C ARG A 21 0.85 3.69 18.69
N TRP A 22 -0.29 4.35 18.75
CA TRP A 22 -0.96 4.89 17.57
C TRP A 22 0.02 5.73 16.74
N ASN A 23 0.19 5.35 15.48
CA ASN A 23 1.27 5.88 14.66
C ASN A 23 0.86 7.18 13.99
N TRP A 24 1.08 8.29 14.68
CA TRP A 24 0.68 9.62 14.20
C TRP A 24 1.35 10.02 12.89
N LYS A 25 2.56 9.52 12.59
CA LYS A 25 3.25 9.81 11.33
C LYS A 25 2.57 9.13 10.14
N ALA A 26 2.25 7.83 10.29
CA ALA A 26 1.49 7.08 9.31
C ALA A 26 0.06 7.62 9.17
N ALA A 27 -0.55 8.07 10.28
CA ALA A 27 -1.84 8.76 10.28
C ALA A 27 -1.81 10.03 9.42
N LEU A 28 -0.87 10.92 9.70
CA LEU A 28 -0.73 12.21 9.03
C LEU A 28 -0.43 12.02 7.53
N LEU A 29 0.59 11.23 7.19
CA LEU A 29 0.97 11.02 5.79
C LEU A 29 -0.12 10.29 5.00
N GLY A 30 -0.76 9.28 5.61
CA GLY A 30 -1.88 8.56 5.00
C GLY A 30 -3.10 9.45 4.76
N ALA A 31 -3.45 10.29 5.74
CA ALA A 31 -4.56 11.23 5.63
C ALA A 31 -4.30 12.33 4.60
N LEU A 32 -3.09 12.92 4.58
CA LEU A 32 -2.70 13.93 3.60
C LEU A 32 -2.72 13.39 2.18
N LEU A 33 -2.13 12.21 1.95
CA LEU A 33 -2.08 11.60 0.63
C LEU A 33 -3.50 11.27 0.13
N ARG A 34 -4.38 10.72 0.99
CA ARG A 34 -5.77 10.48 0.61
C ARG A 34 -6.57 11.76 0.39
N ALA A 35 -6.46 12.75 1.27
CA ALA A 35 -7.13 14.04 1.07
C ALA A 35 -6.72 14.69 -0.26
N SER A 36 -5.45 14.58 -0.67
CA SER A 36 -4.97 15.07 -1.96
C SER A 36 -5.67 14.40 -3.16
N PHE A 37 -5.97 13.10 -3.07
CA PHE A 37 -6.75 12.41 -4.11
C PHE A 37 -8.17 12.93 -4.20
N TYR A 38 -8.84 13.16 -3.06
CA TYR A 38 -10.20 13.70 -3.08
C TYR A 38 -10.24 15.11 -3.67
N VAL A 39 -9.30 15.99 -3.29
CA VAL A 39 -9.23 17.34 -3.86
C VAL A 39 -8.96 17.31 -5.37
N THR A 40 -8.04 16.46 -5.84
CA THR A 40 -7.70 16.37 -7.26
C THR A 40 -8.83 15.76 -8.09
N VAL A 41 -9.49 14.72 -7.60
CA VAL A 41 -10.63 14.08 -8.27
C VAL A 41 -11.83 15.02 -8.33
N TYR A 42 -12.21 15.67 -7.22
CA TYR A 42 -13.34 16.60 -7.23
C TYR A 42 -13.08 17.82 -8.12
N LYS A 43 -11.85 18.32 -8.13
CA LYS A 43 -11.45 19.40 -9.06
C LYS A 43 -11.53 18.94 -10.51
N ALA A 44 -11.10 17.72 -10.83
CA ALA A 44 -11.21 17.14 -12.17
C ALA A 44 -12.68 16.97 -12.60
N SER A 45 -13.57 16.66 -11.65
CA SER A 45 -15.02 16.51 -11.87
C SER A 45 -15.80 17.84 -11.91
N ARG A 46 -15.13 19.00 -11.78
CA ARG A 46 -15.75 20.35 -11.76
C ARG A 46 -16.82 20.54 -10.66
N GLU A 47 -16.65 19.86 -9.54
CA GLU A 47 -17.51 19.98 -8.36
C GLU A 47 -17.31 21.32 -7.63
N ASN A 48 -18.29 21.72 -6.82
CA ASN A 48 -18.21 22.92 -6.00
C ASN A 48 -17.08 22.80 -4.96
N TRP A 49 -16.22 23.82 -4.86
CA TRP A 49 -15.06 23.83 -3.96
C TRP A 49 -15.42 23.56 -2.48
N ARG A 50 -16.58 24.06 -2.03
CA ARG A 50 -17.07 23.80 -0.66
C ARG A 50 -17.36 22.32 -0.42
N ALA A 51 -17.92 21.63 -1.41
CA ALA A 51 -18.18 20.19 -1.34
C ALA A 51 -16.87 19.38 -1.37
N ALA A 52 -15.91 19.79 -2.22
CA ALA A 52 -14.59 19.17 -2.29
C ALA A 52 -13.82 19.27 -0.95
N MET A 53 -13.85 20.44 -0.31
CA MET A 53 -13.22 20.65 1.00
C MET A 53 -13.93 19.89 2.12
N ALA A 54 -15.25 19.85 2.14
CA ALA A 54 -16.00 19.06 3.11
C ALA A 54 -15.68 17.57 2.98
N ALA A 55 -15.69 17.02 1.76
CA ALA A 55 -15.33 15.63 1.50
C ALA A 55 -13.87 15.32 1.89
N ALA A 56 -12.94 16.21 1.55
CA ALA A 56 -11.53 16.05 1.92
C ALA A 56 -11.32 16.08 3.44
N MET A 57 -12.05 16.92 4.18
CA MET A 57 -11.94 17.02 5.65
C MET A 57 -12.53 15.79 6.36
N VAL A 58 -13.68 15.29 5.89
CA VAL A 58 -14.27 14.06 6.43
C VAL A 58 -13.31 12.89 6.21
N GLU A 59 -12.79 12.73 5.00
CA GLU A 59 -11.84 11.66 4.69
C GLU A 59 -10.54 11.85 5.48
N PHE A 60 -10.04 13.07 5.60
CA PHE A 60 -8.84 13.36 6.39
C PHE A 60 -9.03 12.92 7.84
N SER A 61 -10.12 13.32 8.51
CA SER A 61 -10.38 12.97 9.91
C SER A 61 -10.55 11.46 10.11
N PHE A 62 -11.36 10.83 9.27
CA PHE A 62 -11.57 9.38 9.32
C PHE A 62 -10.27 8.62 9.08
N ARG A 63 -9.50 9.01 8.05
CA ARG A 63 -8.23 8.36 7.71
C ARG A 63 -7.13 8.66 8.69
N PHE A 64 -7.09 9.83 9.29
CA PHE A 64 -6.14 10.13 10.35
C PHE A 64 -6.28 9.09 11.45
N LEU A 65 -7.48 8.95 12.01
CA LEU A 65 -7.78 7.99 13.09
C LEU A 65 -7.46 6.54 12.70
N THR A 66 -7.96 6.08 11.54
CA THR A 66 -7.83 4.68 11.11
C THR A 66 -6.43 4.32 10.62
N SER A 67 -5.73 5.24 9.95
CA SER A 67 -4.37 5.02 9.43
C SER A 67 -3.34 4.95 10.55
N GLY A 68 -3.51 5.68 11.65
CA GLY A 68 -2.59 5.56 12.79
C GLY A 68 -2.71 4.24 13.53
N ALA A 69 -3.92 3.68 13.65
CA ALA A 69 -4.14 2.34 14.20
C ALA A 69 -3.56 1.26 13.27
N SER A 70 -3.81 1.40 11.96
CA SER A 70 -3.24 0.51 10.93
C SER A 70 -1.71 0.57 10.93
N GLY A 71 -1.13 1.76 11.05
CA GLY A 71 0.32 1.97 11.15
C GLY A 71 0.91 1.38 12.43
N ALA A 72 0.21 1.42 13.56
CA ALA A 72 0.63 0.77 14.79
C ALA A 72 0.61 -0.77 14.66
N LEU A 73 -0.39 -1.31 13.98
CA LEU A 73 -0.46 -2.73 13.65
C LEU A 73 0.72 -3.14 12.76
N VAL A 74 0.95 -2.43 11.65
CA VAL A 74 2.10 -2.67 10.75
C VAL A 74 3.42 -2.59 11.51
N GLN A 75 3.56 -1.57 12.37
CA GLN A 75 4.75 -1.37 13.18
C GLN A 75 5.02 -2.58 14.09
N SER A 76 3.99 -3.24 14.60
CA SER A 76 4.11 -4.44 15.43
C SER A 76 4.71 -5.63 14.66
N PHE A 77 4.46 -5.71 13.35
CA PHE A 77 5.01 -6.75 12.47
C PHE A 77 6.39 -6.39 11.88
N ARG A 78 6.94 -5.20 12.16
CA ARG A 78 8.19 -4.73 11.54
C ARG A 78 9.38 -5.67 11.81
N ARG A 79 9.45 -6.26 13.00
CA ARG A 79 10.54 -7.20 13.39
C ARG A 79 10.11 -8.68 13.32
N ALA A 80 8.93 -8.96 12.78
CA ALA A 80 8.40 -10.31 12.73
C ALA A 80 9.15 -11.18 11.72
N THR A 81 9.44 -12.42 12.12
CA THR A 81 10.07 -13.45 11.29
C THR A 81 9.12 -14.66 11.10
N PRO A 82 9.08 -15.26 9.90
CA PRO A 82 9.79 -14.88 8.67
C PRO A 82 9.18 -13.63 7.97
N ALA A 83 9.99 -12.89 7.23
CA ALA A 83 9.62 -11.58 6.66
C ALA A 83 8.50 -11.67 5.61
N TRP A 84 8.53 -12.71 4.76
CA TRP A 84 7.50 -12.93 3.74
C TRP A 84 6.13 -13.16 4.37
N LEU A 85 6.06 -13.93 5.46
CA LEU A 85 4.82 -14.25 6.14
C LEU A 85 4.25 -13.02 6.86
N ALA A 86 5.10 -12.24 7.52
CA ALA A 86 4.70 -10.97 8.11
C ALA A 86 4.13 -9.99 7.05
N THR A 87 4.77 -9.93 5.88
CA THR A 87 4.31 -9.11 4.76
C THR A 87 2.96 -9.60 4.25
N LEU A 88 2.81 -10.91 4.03
CA LEU A 88 1.55 -11.52 3.59
C LEU A 88 0.40 -11.22 4.56
N ILE A 89 0.65 -11.41 5.87
CA ILE A 89 -0.35 -11.15 6.91
C ILE A 89 -0.76 -9.70 6.93
N VAL A 90 0.18 -8.77 6.98
CA VAL A 90 -0.12 -7.33 7.03
C VAL A 90 -0.88 -6.89 5.78
N THR A 91 -0.47 -7.40 4.62
CA THR A 91 -1.03 -7.05 3.30
C THR A 91 -2.44 -7.60 3.11
N ILE A 92 -2.79 -8.71 3.74
CA ILE A 92 -4.15 -9.28 3.68
C ILE A 92 -5.02 -8.73 4.81
N SER A 93 -4.53 -8.77 6.06
CA SER A 93 -5.33 -8.43 7.24
C SER A 93 -5.76 -6.96 7.25
N LEU A 94 -4.87 -6.02 6.90
CA LEU A 94 -5.21 -4.60 6.93
C LEU A 94 -6.32 -4.24 5.94
N PRO A 95 -6.23 -4.57 4.63
CA PRO A 95 -7.34 -4.36 3.72
C PRO A 95 -8.59 -5.11 4.17
N THR A 96 -8.48 -6.37 4.59
CA THR A 96 -9.66 -7.14 5.04
C THR A 96 -10.40 -6.42 6.17
N ILE A 97 -9.69 -5.95 7.21
CA ILE A 97 -10.29 -5.22 8.33
C ILE A 97 -10.85 -3.86 7.85
N SER A 98 -10.04 -3.08 7.12
CA SER A 98 -10.46 -1.75 6.65
C SER A 98 -11.71 -1.81 5.77
N HIS A 99 -11.78 -2.79 4.87
CA HIS A 99 -12.89 -2.95 3.94
C HIS A 99 -14.10 -3.61 4.58
N THR A 100 -13.91 -4.44 5.60
CA THR A 100 -15.02 -4.92 6.44
C THR A 100 -15.70 -3.74 7.13
N ILE A 101 -14.90 -2.84 7.73
CA ILE A 101 -15.43 -1.62 8.36
C ILE A 101 -16.13 -0.74 7.33
N GLU A 102 -15.49 -0.48 6.17
CA GLU A 102 -16.06 0.30 5.07
C GLU A 102 -17.39 -0.30 4.57
N PHE A 103 -17.46 -1.61 4.41
CA PHE A 103 -18.68 -2.33 4.04
C PHE A 103 -19.79 -2.13 5.06
N PHE A 104 -19.52 -2.29 6.35
CA PHE A 104 -20.52 -2.07 7.40
C PHE A 104 -20.96 -0.61 7.49
N THR A 105 -20.03 0.35 7.35
CA THR A 105 -20.37 1.77 7.32
C THR A 105 -21.30 2.10 6.15
N HIS A 106 -21.04 1.54 4.96
CA HIS A 106 -21.92 1.72 3.81
C HIS A 106 -23.25 0.99 3.97
N TYR A 107 -23.27 -0.22 4.52
CA TYR A 107 -24.51 -0.95 4.83
C TYR A 107 -25.38 -0.14 5.80
N ALA A 108 -24.78 0.41 6.86
CA ALA A 108 -25.48 1.26 7.81
C ALA A 108 -25.98 2.57 7.18
N GLN A 109 -25.18 3.20 6.32
CA GLN A 109 -25.61 4.37 5.55
C GLN A 109 -26.84 4.07 4.70
N GLU A 110 -26.84 2.93 3.99
CA GLU A 110 -27.92 2.55 3.07
C GLU A 110 -29.20 2.14 3.82
N TYR A 111 -29.07 1.43 4.94
CA TYR A 111 -30.21 0.95 5.71
C TYR A 111 -30.82 2.04 6.62
N TYR A 112 -29.99 2.84 7.30
CA TYR A 112 -30.47 3.79 8.32
C TYR A 112 -30.46 5.26 7.87
N PHE A 113 -29.60 5.64 6.92
CA PHE A 113 -29.37 7.04 6.55
C PHE A 113 -29.69 7.35 5.09
N SER A 114 -30.37 6.45 4.37
CA SER A 114 -30.73 6.64 2.95
C SER A 114 -31.58 7.88 2.68
N ALA A 115 -32.33 8.35 3.68
CA ALA A 115 -33.11 9.58 3.60
C ALA A 115 -32.26 10.87 3.65
N VAL A 116 -31.02 10.80 4.15
CA VAL A 116 -30.13 11.96 4.37
C VAL A 116 -28.92 11.93 3.43
N VAL A 117 -28.40 10.74 3.12
CA VAL A 117 -27.26 10.56 2.22
C VAL A 117 -27.66 9.63 1.07
N PRO A 118 -27.88 10.17 -0.15
CA PRO A 118 -28.31 9.36 -1.29
C PRO A 118 -27.32 8.23 -1.57
N ALA A 119 -27.82 7.00 -1.71
CA ALA A 119 -27.01 5.88 -2.17
C ALA A 119 -26.64 6.07 -3.65
N SER A 120 -25.38 5.81 -4.01
CA SER A 120 -24.90 5.93 -5.39
C SER A 120 -25.63 4.92 -6.29
N SER A 121 -26.29 5.40 -7.34
CA SER A 121 -27.09 4.60 -8.28
C SER A 121 -26.28 3.81 -9.32
N ASN A 122 -24.95 3.91 -9.30
CA ASN A 122 -24.05 3.34 -10.33
C ASN A 122 -22.98 2.40 -9.76
N ASN A 123 -22.43 1.54 -10.62
CA ASN A 123 -21.29 0.64 -10.35
C ASN A 123 -19.99 1.38 -9.95
N SER A 124 -19.97 2.71 -9.99
CA SER A 124 -18.85 3.56 -9.57
C SER A 124 -18.41 3.28 -8.13
N ARG A 125 -19.34 2.91 -7.24
CA ARG A 125 -19.05 2.53 -5.85
C ARG A 125 -18.16 1.28 -5.78
N GLN A 126 -18.51 0.25 -6.56
CA GLN A 126 -17.74 -0.98 -6.61
C GLN A 126 -16.34 -0.72 -7.17
N ILE A 127 -16.22 0.11 -8.21
CA ILE A 127 -14.92 0.48 -8.79
C ILE A 127 -14.06 1.24 -7.78
N ALA A 128 -14.61 2.23 -7.06
CA ALA A 128 -13.88 3.01 -6.06
C ALA A 128 -13.41 2.16 -4.88
N PHE A 129 -14.27 1.28 -4.37
CA PHE A 129 -13.95 0.29 -3.35
C PHE A 129 -12.82 -0.64 -3.79
N ALA A 130 -12.90 -1.10 -5.03
CA ALA A 130 -11.98 -2.09 -5.54
C ALA A 130 -10.58 -1.46 -5.83
N VAL A 131 -10.53 -0.21 -6.29
CA VAL A 131 -9.29 0.59 -6.35
C VAL A 131 -8.71 0.87 -4.96
N SER A 132 -9.56 1.13 -3.96
CA SER A 132 -9.12 1.39 -2.59
C SER A 132 -8.49 0.14 -1.95
N VAL A 133 -8.97 -1.06 -2.30
CA VAL A 133 -8.35 -2.35 -1.91
C VAL A 133 -6.93 -2.47 -2.42
N LEU A 134 -6.72 -2.29 -3.73
CA LEU A 134 -5.38 -2.37 -4.32
C LEU A 134 -4.42 -1.36 -3.71
N PHE A 135 -4.89 -0.11 -3.60
CA PHE A 135 -4.08 0.93 -3.00
C PHE A 135 -3.72 0.60 -1.55
N SER A 136 -4.64 -0.02 -0.80
CA SER A 136 -4.41 -0.42 0.58
C SER A 136 -3.43 -1.60 0.69
N VAL A 137 -3.46 -2.57 -0.22
CA VAL A 137 -2.48 -3.67 -0.34
C VAL A 137 -1.07 -3.09 -0.57
N PHE A 138 -0.90 -2.26 -1.60
CA PHE A 138 0.40 -1.64 -1.90
C PHE A 138 0.88 -0.74 -0.77
N SER A 139 -0.01 0.06 -0.18
CA SER A 139 0.30 0.93 0.96
C SER A 139 0.71 0.12 2.19
N ALA A 140 0.07 -1.01 2.49
CA ALA A 140 0.42 -1.88 3.61
C ALA A 140 1.80 -2.52 3.41
N MET A 141 2.08 -3.03 2.21
CA MET A 141 3.40 -3.57 1.85
C MET A 141 4.50 -2.51 2.01
N PHE A 142 4.30 -1.33 1.43
CA PHE A 142 5.28 -0.25 1.48
C PHE A 142 5.48 0.28 2.91
N ASN A 143 4.40 0.43 3.69
CA ASN A 143 4.50 0.83 5.09
C ASN A 143 5.31 -0.18 5.92
N LEU A 144 5.08 -1.47 5.73
CA LEU A 144 5.87 -2.49 6.42
C LEU A 144 7.34 -2.44 5.99
N PHE A 145 7.59 -2.23 4.69
CA PHE A 145 8.93 -2.09 4.14
C PHE A 145 9.68 -0.91 4.76
N ILE A 146 9.11 0.30 4.77
CA ILE A 146 9.80 1.47 5.34
C ILE A 146 9.96 1.37 6.86
N MET A 147 9.00 0.76 7.57
CA MET A 147 9.10 0.53 9.01
C MET A 147 10.16 -0.52 9.36
N ARG A 148 10.40 -1.51 8.48
CA ARG A 148 11.55 -2.42 8.58
C ARG A 148 12.89 -1.69 8.45
N HIS A 149 12.93 -0.63 7.64
CA HIS A 149 14.10 0.25 7.47
C HIS A 149 14.24 1.34 8.55
N GLY A 150 13.43 1.25 9.60
CA GLY A 150 13.49 2.16 10.76
C GLY A 150 12.86 3.53 10.51
N VAL A 151 11.94 3.64 9.54
CA VAL A 151 11.28 4.89 9.15
C VAL A 151 9.79 4.84 9.53
N LEU A 152 9.18 5.98 9.86
CA LEU A 152 7.80 6.08 10.36
C LEU A 152 7.55 5.32 11.67
N LEU A 153 8.58 5.16 12.50
CA LEU A 153 8.42 4.57 13.82
C LEU A 153 7.95 5.61 14.84
N VAL A 154 7.04 5.21 15.71
CA VAL A 154 6.51 5.99 16.84
C VAL A 154 6.57 5.13 18.11
N GLY A 155 7.07 5.71 19.22
CA GLY A 155 7.16 5.01 20.50
C GLY A 155 8.16 3.84 20.49
N ALA A 156 9.17 3.88 19.62
CA ALA A 156 10.17 2.84 19.42
C ALA A 156 11.49 3.12 20.16
N GLY A 157 11.46 3.92 21.23
CA GLY A 157 12.66 4.37 21.94
C GLY A 157 13.61 5.14 21.01
N GLN A 158 14.90 4.80 21.04
CA GLN A 158 15.96 5.45 20.25
C GLN A 158 15.79 5.32 18.72
N GLU A 159 15.00 4.37 18.23
CA GLU A 159 14.69 4.26 16.79
C GLU A 159 13.66 5.31 16.32
N THR A 160 13.01 6.01 17.25
CA THR A 160 12.02 7.05 16.91
C THR A 160 12.74 8.30 16.43
N LYS A 161 12.72 8.54 15.12
CA LYS A 161 13.30 9.76 14.52
C LYS A 161 12.26 10.87 14.31
N SER A 162 12.68 12.07 13.93
CA SER A 162 11.74 13.14 13.54
C SER A 162 11.09 12.84 12.18
N LEU A 163 9.88 13.35 11.95
CA LEU A 163 9.16 13.17 10.67
C LEU A 163 10.00 13.68 9.47
N TRP A 164 10.70 14.80 9.65
CA TRP A 164 11.56 15.34 8.60
C TRP A 164 12.75 14.43 8.26
N SER A 165 13.36 13.82 9.28
CA SER A 165 14.42 12.84 9.06
C SER A 165 13.90 11.61 8.32
N ASP A 166 12.67 11.19 8.60
CA ASP A 166 12.01 10.09 7.92
C ASP A 166 11.72 10.43 6.43
N ILE A 167 11.14 11.60 6.16
CA ILE A 167 10.81 12.07 4.79
C ILE A 167 12.05 12.15 3.90
N LYS A 168 13.20 12.59 4.43
CA LYS A 168 14.46 12.62 3.66
C LYS A 168 14.90 11.25 3.14
N ARG A 169 14.49 10.15 3.80
CA ARG A 169 14.83 8.78 3.38
C ARG A 169 13.83 8.20 2.38
N PHE A 170 12.67 8.83 2.20
CA PHE A 170 11.62 8.32 1.31
C PHE A 170 12.07 8.14 -0.14
N PRO A 171 12.76 9.09 -0.80
CA PRO A 171 13.14 8.92 -2.21
C PRO A 171 13.99 7.66 -2.43
N LEU A 172 14.93 7.39 -1.53
CA LEU A 172 15.77 6.20 -1.57
C LEU A 172 14.96 4.93 -1.33
N LEU A 173 14.09 4.93 -0.30
CA LEU A 173 13.27 3.76 0.02
C LEU A 173 12.23 3.45 -1.06
N ILE A 174 11.70 4.48 -1.73
CA ILE A 174 10.83 4.30 -2.91
C ILE A 174 11.63 3.66 -4.05
N ALA A 175 12.83 4.18 -4.34
CA ALA A 175 13.69 3.62 -5.38
C ALA A 175 14.06 2.16 -5.08
N GLU A 176 14.40 1.84 -3.83
CA GLU A 176 14.71 0.47 -3.39
C GLU A 176 13.49 -0.46 -3.50
N PHE A 177 12.32 -0.01 -3.03
CA PHE A 177 11.09 -0.78 -3.10
C PHE A 177 10.66 -1.08 -4.54
N VAL A 178 10.72 -0.07 -5.43
CA VAL A 178 10.32 -0.21 -6.84
C VAL A 178 11.35 -1.03 -7.62
N SER A 179 12.63 -0.92 -7.28
CA SER A 179 13.72 -1.65 -7.96
C SER A 179 13.92 -3.07 -7.44
N PHE A 180 13.25 -3.47 -6.35
CA PHE A 180 13.38 -4.81 -5.75
C PHE A 180 13.14 -5.95 -6.75
N LEU A 181 11.97 -5.97 -7.42
CA LEU A 181 11.64 -7.03 -8.38
C LEU A 181 12.58 -7.05 -9.60
N PRO A 182 12.91 -5.91 -10.24
CA PRO A 182 13.93 -5.88 -11.30
C PRO A 182 15.29 -6.43 -10.87
N ILE A 183 15.77 -6.03 -9.69
CA ILE A 183 17.07 -6.49 -9.16
C ILE A 183 17.05 -8.01 -8.97
N GLU A 184 15.96 -8.56 -8.44
CA GLU A 184 15.84 -10.01 -8.23
C GLU A 184 15.84 -10.78 -9.56
N ILE A 185 15.15 -10.28 -10.58
CA ILE A 185 15.19 -10.84 -11.94
C ILE A 185 16.61 -10.81 -12.49
N ILE A 186 17.30 -9.68 -12.38
CA ILE A 186 18.68 -9.50 -12.86
C ILE A 186 19.62 -10.49 -12.14
N ASN A 187 19.48 -10.63 -10.83
CA ASN A 187 20.29 -11.55 -10.02
C ASN A 187 20.08 -13.01 -10.45
N HIS A 188 18.83 -13.43 -10.67
CA HIS A 188 18.52 -14.77 -11.16
C HIS A 188 19.06 -15.01 -12.58
N VAL A 189 18.97 -14.01 -13.47
CA VAL A 189 19.56 -14.08 -14.81
C VAL A 189 21.08 -14.23 -14.74
N LYS A 190 21.76 -13.43 -13.90
CA LYS A 190 23.22 -13.55 -13.66
C LYS A 190 23.60 -14.93 -13.14
N ASN A 191 22.78 -15.52 -12.28
CA ASN A 191 22.96 -16.85 -11.71
C ASN A 191 22.51 -18.00 -12.64
N LYS A 192 22.14 -17.72 -13.90
CA LYS A 192 21.63 -18.70 -14.88
C LYS A 192 20.32 -19.40 -14.47
N ASN A 193 19.60 -18.87 -13.49
CA ASN A 193 18.30 -19.35 -13.04
C ASN A 193 17.16 -18.73 -13.86
N PHE A 194 17.17 -18.97 -15.17
CA PHE A 194 16.21 -18.36 -16.11
C PHE A 194 14.75 -18.72 -15.82
N LEU A 195 14.49 -19.93 -15.30
CA LEU A 195 13.13 -20.35 -14.92
C LEU A 195 12.54 -19.47 -13.82
N PHE A 196 13.33 -19.12 -12.81
CA PHE A 196 12.88 -18.24 -11.73
C PHE A 196 12.69 -16.81 -12.21
N ALA A 197 13.64 -16.28 -12.99
CA ALA A 197 13.52 -14.95 -13.58
C ALA A 197 12.27 -14.81 -14.46
N GLY A 198 12.03 -15.80 -15.33
CA GLY A 198 10.82 -15.87 -16.16
C GLY A 198 9.55 -16.02 -15.31
N GLY A 199 9.59 -16.84 -14.27
CA GLY A 199 8.48 -17.03 -13.32
C GLY A 199 8.07 -15.73 -12.63
N ILE A 200 9.03 -14.96 -12.10
CA ILE A 200 8.76 -13.66 -11.46
C ILE A 200 8.15 -12.68 -12.46
N PHE A 201 8.74 -12.59 -13.67
CA PHE A 201 8.25 -11.69 -14.72
C PHE A 201 6.81 -12.03 -15.14
N LEU A 202 6.52 -13.31 -15.39
CA LEU A 202 5.19 -13.79 -15.75
C LEU A 202 4.19 -13.54 -14.62
N ALA A 203 4.56 -13.90 -13.39
CA ALA A 203 3.70 -13.70 -12.22
C ALA A 203 3.32 -12.23 -12.02
N PHE A 204 4.26 -11.30 -12.23
CA PHE A 204 3.99 -9.87 -12.13
C PHE A 204 2.89 -9.43 -13.11
N GLY A 205 3.07 -9.65 -14.41
CA GLY A 205 2.11 -9.19 -15.42
C GLY A 205 0.77 -9.91 -15.34
N LEU A 206 0.75 -11.21 -15.04
CA LEU A 206 -0.49 -11.95 -14.80
C LEU A 206 -1.24 -11.42 -13.57
N THR A 207 -0.53 -11.10 -12.49
CA THR A 207 -1.14 -10.55 -11.28
C THR A 207 -1.74 -9.18 -11.58
N VAL A 208 -0.98 -8.27 -12.21
CA VAL A 208 -1.46 -6.93 -12.58
C VAL A 208 -2.62 -7.00 -13.57
N GLY A 209 -2.54 -7.85 -14.58
CA GLY A 209 -3.60 -8.04 -15.57
C GLY A 209 -4.86 -8.65 -14.99
N THR A 210 -4.74 -9.67 -14.13
CA THR A 210 -5.89 -10.29 -13.46
C THR A 210 -6.58 -9.30 -12.54
N ILE A 211 -5.80 -8.57 -11.74
CA ILE A 211 -6.24 -7.43 -10.94
C ILE A 211 -7.05 -6.50 -11.84
N LEU A 212 -6.43 -5.83 -12.80
CA LEU A 212 -7.08 -4.77 -13.59
C LEU A 212 -8.26 -5.29 -14.44
N GLY A 213 -8.16 -6.52 -14.94
CA GLY A 213 -9.22 -7.20 -15.67
C GLY A 213 -10.46 -7.46 -14.84
N VAL A 214 -10.29 -7.98 -13.61
CA VAL A 214 -11.37 -8.19 -12.64
C VAL A 214 -11.99 -6.84 -12.26
N PHE A 215 -11.18 -5.81 -11.96
CA PHE A 215 -11.69 -4.48 -11.58
C PHE A 215 -12.53 -3.82 -12.67
N ARG A 216 -12.22 -4.07 -13.94
CA ARG A 216 -12.92 -3.45 -15.07
C ARG A 216 -14.09 -4.29 -15.59
N GLY A 217 -14.31 -5.49 -15.04
CA GLY A 217 -15.35 -6.43 -15.47
C GLY A 217 -15.19 -6.89 -16.92
N LYS A 218 -14.00 -6.75 -17.52
CA LYS A 218 -13.71 -7.08 -18.91
C LYS A 218 -12.43 -7.90 -19.01
N TRP A 219 -12.57 -9.20 -19.14
CA TRP A 219 -11.43 -10.13 -19.26
C TRP A 219 -10.55 -9.87 -20.48
N SER A 220 -11.10 -9.34 -21.57
CA SER A 220 -10.30 -8.92 -22.74
C SER A 220 -9.29 -7.82 -22.40
N TRP A 221 -9.58 -7.00 -21.39
CA TRP A 221 -8.66 -5.99 -20.88
C TRP A 221 -7.62 -6.55 -19.90
N ALA A 222 -7.88 -7.70 -19.28
CA ALA A 222 -6.90 -8.35 -18.42
C ALA A 222 -5.63 -8.66 -19.20
N TRP A 223 -5.79 -9.14 -20.45
CA TRP A 223 -4.67 -9.46 -21.32
C TRP A 223 -3.93 -8.22 -21.81
N THR A 224 -4.64 -7.18 -22.26
CA THR A 224 -3.99 -5.95 -22.75
C THR A 224 -3.27 -5.21 -21.62
N THR A 225 -3.83 -5.20 -20.41
CA THR A 225 -3.17 -4.62 -19.23
C THR A 225 -2.00 -5.47 -18.74
N ALA A 226 -2.07 -6.80 -18.82
CA ALA A 226 -0.93 -7.67 -18.56
C ALA A 226 0.23 -7.39 -19.53
N LEU A 227 -0.07 -7.32 -20.84
CA LEU A 227 0.92 -6.99 -21.87
C LEU A 227 1.56 -5.62 -21.63
N GLY A 228 0.75 -4.59 -21.33
CA GLY A 228 1.25 -3.27 -20.99
C GLY A 228 2.13 -3.28 -19.73
N ALA A 229 1.71 -4.00 -18.69
CA ALA A 229 2.48 -4.14 -17.45
C ALA A 229 3.83 -4.83 -17.70
N TRP A 230 3.85 -5.90 -18.49
CA TRP A 230 5.09 -6.57 -18.88
C TRP A 230 6.01 -5.66 -19.68
N ALA A 231 5.50 -4.90 -20.65
CA ALA A 231 6.31 -4.00 -21.46
C ALA A 231 6.97 -2.92 -20.59
N VAL A 232 6.18 -2.24 -19.73
CA VAL A 232 6.70 -1.22 -18.80
C VAL A 232 7.72 -1.83 -17.84
N PHE A 233 7.40 -2.98 -17.26
CA PHE A 233 8.26 -3.65 -16.30
C PHE A 233 9.57 -4.16 -16.91
N PHE A 234 9.51 -4.66 -18.15
CA PHE A 234 10.68 -5.07 -18.91
C PHE A 234 11.60 -3.87 -19.21
N VAL A 235 11.06 -2.78 -19.74
CA VAL A 235 11.83 -1.54 -20.00
C VAL A 235 12.46 -1.02 -18.72
N PHE A 236 11.72 -1.01 -17.62
CA PHE A 236 12.23 -0.59 -16.33
C PHE A 236 13.34 -1.52 -15.82
N THR A 237 13.21 -2.83 -16.02
CA THR A 237 14.24 -3.81 -15.66
C THR A 237 15.53 -3.61 -16.45
N LEU A 238 15.42 -3.32 -17.75
CA LEU A 238 16.57 -2.96 -18.58
C LEU A 238 17.24 -1.67 -18.11
N PHE A 239 16.44 -0.65 -17.77
CA PHE A 239 16.95 0.60 -17.22
C PHE A 239 17.72 0.38 -15.92
N VAL A 240 17.17 -0.40 -14.97
CA VAL A 240 17.85 -0.74 -13.71
C VAL A 240 19.15 -1.51 -14.00
N ALA A 241 19.13 -2.48 -14.91
CA ALA A 241 20.33 -3.24 -15.29
C ALA A 241 21.43 -2.32 -15.84
N PHE A 242 21.05 -1.36 -16.70
CA PHE A 242 21.96 -0.37 -17.25
C PHE A 242 22.58 0.52 -16.17
N VAL A 243 21.77 1.03 -15.25
CA VAL A 243 22.25 1.85 -14.12
C VAL A 243 23.23 1.06 -13.25
N LEU A 244 22.90 -0.19 -12.88
CA LEU A 244 23.79 -1.05 -12.10
C LEU A 244 25.13 -1.29 -12.82
N GLN A 245 25.10 -1.49 -14.14
CA GLN A 245 26.32 -1.67 -14.93
C GLN A 245 27.22 -0.42 -14.93
N ILE A 246 26.63 0.79 -14.99
CA ILE A 246 27.39 2.04 -14.89
C ILE A 246 28.02 2.19 -13.51
N VAL A 247 27.26 1.89 -12.45
CA VAL A 247 27.74 1.99 -11.06
C VAL A 247 28.89 1.02 -10.81
N ASP A 248 28.74 -0.25 -11.21
CA ASP A 248 29.78 -1.28 -11.07
C ASP A 248 31.07 -0.91 -11.81
N ARG A 249 30.97 -0.20 -12.95
CA ARG A 249 32.13 0.29 -13.71
C ARG A 249 32.83 1.49 -13.07
N ARG A 250 32.17 2.26 -12.21
CA ARG A 250 32.78 3.41 -11.50
C ARG A 250 33.47 3.02 -10.20
N VAL A 251 33.14 1.84 -9.66
CA VAL A 251 33.69 1.32 -8.39
C VAL A 251 34.93 0.44 -8.63
N LYS A 252 35.17 0.02 -9.87
CA LYS A 252 36.41 -0.64 -10.31
C LYS A 252 37.40 0.37 -10.87
#